data_AF-A0A7V4SJI2-F1
#
_entry.id   AF-A0A7V4SJI2-F1
#
_cell.length_a   1.000
_cell.length_b   1.000
_cell.length_c   1.000
_cell.angle_alpha   90.00
_cell.angle_beta   90.00
_cell.angle_gamma   90.00
#
_symmetry.space_group_name_H-M   'P 1'
#
loop_
_entity.id
_entity.type
_entity.pdbx_description
1 polymer ?
#
loop_
_entity_poly.entity_id
_entity_poly.type
_entity_poly.pdbx_seq_one_letter_code
_entity_poly.pdbx_strand_id
1 'polypeptide(L)' 'MADANLKVSENVPGKWFVDENCIACDSCISIAPDHFQMNEDSTHAFVSKQPETAEEEQLCEDAKASCPSESIGNDGE' A
#
# COMPACT_ATOMS: atom_id res chain seq x y z
N MET A 1 12.91 -0.17 -2.41
CA MET A 1 11.95 0.69 -3.15
C MET A 1 10.95 -0.19 -3.88
N ALA A 2 9.67 0.18 -3.85
CA ALA A 2 8.59 -0.59 -4.43
C ALA A 2 8.75 -0.71 -5.96
N ASP A 3 8.40 -1.86 -6.51
CA ASP A 3 8.48 -2.10 -7.95
C ASP A 3 7.08 -2.10 -8.59
N ALA A 4 6.81 -1.12 -9.45
CA ALA A 4 5.54 -0.99 -10.15
C ALA A 4 5.22 -2.16 -11.10
N ASN A 5 6.23 -2.98 -11.48
CA ASN A 5 6.01 -4.19 -12.28
C ASN A 5 5.53 -5.38 -11.44
N LEU A 6 5.70 -5.30 -10.11
CA LEU A 6 5.30 -6.33 -9.16
C LEU A 6 4.07 -5.90 -8.35
N LYS A 7 3.24 -5.00 -8.89
CA LYS A 7 1.96 -4.60 -8.27
C LYS A 7 1.09 -5.83 -8.05
N VAL A 8 0.65 -6.06 -6.81
CA VAL A 8 -0.34 -7.11 -6.54
C VAL A 8 -1.66 -6.78 -7.25
N SER A 9 -2.35 -7.82 -7.72
CA SER A 9 -3.57 -7.67 -8.53
C SER A 9 -4.75 -7.02 -7.80
N GLU A 10 -4.75 -7.11 -6.47
CA GLU A 10 -5.78 -6.61 -5.59
C GLU A 10 -5.74 -5.09 -5.40
N ASN A 11 -4.63 -4.43 -5.79
CA ASN A 11 -4.56 -2.98 -5.76
C ASN A 11 -5.62 -2.36 -6.67
N VAL A 12 -6.38 -1.41 -6.13
CA VAL A 12 -7.23 -0.55 -6.96
C VAL A 12 -6.36 0.32 -7.88
N PRO A 13 -6.81 0.60 -9.12
CA PRO A 13 -6.05 1.41 -10.06
C PRO A 13 -5.77 2.81 -9.49
N GLY A 14 -4.53 3.27 -9.62
CA GLY A 14 -4.13 4.61 -9.22
C GLY A 14 -2.66 4.70 -8.82
N LYS A 15 -2.31 5.86 -8.26
CA LYS A 15 -0.96 6.27 -7.88
C LYS A 15 -0.33 5.34 -6.84
N TRP A 16 -1.11 4.94 -5.84
CA TRP A 16 -0.65 4.14 -4.72
C TRP A 16 -0.79 2.66 -5.02
N PHE A 17 0.23 1.88 -4.67
CA PHE A 17 0.22 0.44 -4.84
C PHE A 17 1.07 -0.26 -3.78
N VAL A 18 0.77 -1.52 -3.53
CA VAL A 18 1.65 -2.45 -2.82
C VAL A 18 2.20 -3.47 -3.82
N ASP A 19 3.48 -3.78 -3.71
CA ASP A 19 4.11 -4.81 -4.54
C ASP A 19 4.18 -6.19 -3.87
N GLU A 20 4.54 -7.22 -4.65
CA GLU A 20 4.69 -8.60 -4.19
C GLU A 20 5.84 -8.80 -3.18
N ASN A 21 6.69 -7.78 -2.93
CA ASN A 21 7.72 -7.86 -1.89
C ASN A 21 7.14 -7.64 -0.48
N CYS A 22 5.85 -7.34 -0.36
CA CYS A 22 5.18 -7.15 0.91
C CYS A 22 5.32 -8.38 1.82
N ILE A 23 5.66 -8.15 3.08
CA ILE A 23 5.86 -9.22 4.09
C ILE A 23 4.69 -9.34 5.09
N ALA A 24 3.53 -8.76 4.77
CA ALA A 24 2.33 -8.78 5.63
C ALA A 24 2.57 -8.36 7.10
N CYS A 25 3.31 -7.27 7.32
CA CYS A 25 3.64 -6.79 8.67
C CYS A 25 2.55 -5.95 9.36
N ASP A 26 1.43 -5.68 8.69
CA ASP A 26 0.28 -4.88 9.17
C ASP A 26 0.51 -3.41 9.53
N SER A 27 1.73 -2.88 9.40
CA SER A 27 2.03 -1.48 9.72
C SER A 27 1.20 -0.50 8.90
N CYS A 28 1.04 -0.74 7.60
CA CYS A 28 0.28 0.15 6.71
C CYS A 28 -1.22 0.18 7.03
N ILE A 29 -1.79 -0.96 7.41
CA ILE A 29 -3.20 -1.07 7.83
C ILE A 29 -3.41 -0.35 9.16
N SER A 30 -2.43 -0.40 10.06
CA SER A 30 -2.50 0.30 11.35
C SER A 30 -2.46 1.82 11.20
N ILE A 31 -1.75 2.33 10.18
CA ILE A 31 -1.59 3.76 9.91
C ILE A 31 -2.73 4.31 9.06
N ALA A 32 -3.11 3.57 8.01
CA ALA A 32 -4.06 3.99 6.99
C ALA A 32 -5.07 2.85 6.68
N PRO A 33 -5.93 2.46 7.65
CA PRO A 33 -6.84 1.32 7.52
C PRO A 33 -7.90 1.49 6.42
N ASP A 34 -8.21 2.73 6.06
CA ASP A 34 -9.17 3.04 5.00
C ASP A 34 -8.58 2.86 3.58
N HIS A 35 -7.25 2.79 3.47
CA HIS A 35 -6.52 2.71 2.20
C HIS A 35 -5.84 1.37 1.97
N PHE A 36 -5.35 0.72 3.02
CA PHE A 36 -4.66 -0.55 2.94
C PHE A 36 -5.46 -1.65 3.61
N GLN A 37 -5.55 -2.79 2.95
CA GLN A 37 -6.19 -3.99 3.48
C GLN A 37 -5.27 -5.20 3.31
N MET A 38 -5.41 -6.17 4.20
CA MET A 38 -4.74 -7.46 4.07
C MET A 38 -5.54 -8.34 3.09
N ASN A 39 -4.84 -9.07 2.23
CA ASN A 39 -5.49 -10.06 1.36
C ASN A 39 -6.10 -11.22 2.17
N GLU A 40 -6.95 -12.02 1.53
CA GLU A 40 -7.67 -13.11 2.22
C GLU A 40 -6.73 -14.16 2.83
N ASP A 41 -5.59 -14.42 2.19
CA ASP A 41 -4.59 -15.39 2.66
C ASP A 41 -3.58 -14.82 3.68
N SER A 42 -3.68 -13.53 4.02
CA SER A 42 -2.74 -12.82 4.90
C SER A 42 -1.27 -12.94 4.49
N THR A 43 -1.01 -12.94 3.19
CA THR A 43 0.33 -13.02 2.60
C THR A 43 0.89 -11.67 2.18
N HIS A 44 0.03 -10.71 1.85
CA HIS A 44 0.42 -9.36 1.48
C HIS A 44 -0.72 -8.35 1.72
N ALA A 45 -0.35 -7.10 1.94
CA ALA A 45 -1.32 -6.00 1.93
C ALA A 45 -1.52 -5.47 0.49
N PHE A 46 -2.64 -4.80 0.24
CA PHE A 46 -2.95 -4.15 -1.02
C PHE A 46 -3.66 -2.81 -0.78
N VAL A 47 -3.61 -1.92 -1.77
CA VAL A 47 -4.35 -0.67 -1.74
C VAL A 47 -5.81 -0.93 -2.12
N SER A 48 -6.73 -0.78 -1.18
CA SER A 48 -8.17 -0.95 -1.40
C SER A 48 -8.86 0.36 -1.81
N LYS A 49 -8.30 1.51 -1.44
CA LYS A 49 -8.81 2.84 -1.78
C LYS A 49 -7.65 3.81 -2.03
N GLN A 50 -7.69 4.54 -3.14
CA GLN A 50 -6.75 5.64 -3.38
C GLN A 50 -7.10 6.85 -2.49
N PRO A 51 -6.11 7.61 -1.98
CA PRO A 51 -6.37 8.85 -1.26
C PRO A 51 -6.99 9.90 -2.19
N GLU A 52 -8.01 10.60 -1.71
CA GLU A 52 -8.73 11.65 -2.44
C GLU A 52 -8.46 13.05 -1.86
N THR A 53 -7.94 13.11 -0.63
CA THR A 53 -7.63 14.35 0.11
C THR A 53 -6.17 14.41 0.52
N ALA A 54 -5.68 15.61 0.84
CA ALA A 54 -4.30 15.80 1.32
C ALA A 54 -4.05 15.09 2.68
N GLU A 55 -5.07 14.95 3.52
CA GLU A 55 -4.98 14.23 4.79
C GLU A 55 -4.80 12.72 4.55
N GLU A 56 -5.59 12.14 3.65
CA GLU A 56 -5.45 10.74 3.24
C GLU A 56 -4.11 10.48 2.54
N GLU A 57 -3.63 11.41 1.71
CA GLU A 57 -2.32 11.27 1.06
C GLU A 57 -1.19 11.28 2.09
N GLN A 58 -1.26 12.12 3.13
CA GLN A 58 -0.28 12.09 4.22
C GLN A 58 -0.28 10.76 4.98
N LEU A 59 -1.46 10.17 5.23
CA LEU A 59 -1.55 8.84 5.87
C LEU A 59 -0.89 7.76 5.00
N CYS A 60 -1.05 7.82 3.68
CA CYS A 60 -0.40 6.89 2.76
C CYS A 60 1.12 7.09 2.72
N GLU A 61 1.60 8.34 2.75
CA GLU A 61 3.03 8.65 2.87
C GLU A 61 3.63 8.14 4.19
N ASP A 62 2.91 8.30 5.31
CA ASP A 62 3.33 7.79 6.61
C ASP A 62 3.38 6.25 6.60
N ALA A 63 2.38 5.59 5.99
CA ALA A 63 2.35 4.14 5.83
C ALA A 63 3.54 3.63 4.99
N LYS A 64 3.87 4.33 3.90
CA LYS A 64 5.03 4.05 3.06
C LYS A 64 6.35 4.22 3.82
N ALA A 65 6.49 5.32 4.56
CA ALA A 65 7.68 5.58 5.39
C ALA A 65 7.86 4.54 6.50
N SER A 66 6.76 4.00 7.02
CA SER A 66 6.77 2.94 8.04
C SER A 66 6.95 1.53 7.47
N CYS A 67 6.94 1.34 6.15
CA CYS A 67 7.00 0.02 5.53
C CYS A 67 8.43 -0.55 5.59
N PRO A 68 8.68 -1.63 6.37
CA PRO A 68 10.03 -2.18 6.55
C PRO A 68 10.58 -2.84 5.28
N SER A 69 9.72 -3.32 4.38
CA SER A 69 10.10 -3.91 3.09
C SER A 69 10.13 -2.88 1.95
N GLU A 70 9.79 -1.61 2.23
CA GLU A 70 9.64 -0.55 1.22
C GLU A 70 8.74 -0.93 0.04
N SER A 71 7.75 -1.79 0.28
CA SER A 71 6.85 -2.37 -0.73
C SER A 71 5.70 -1.46 -1.17
N ILE A 72 5.58 -0.28 -0.58
CA ILE A 72 4.51 0.67 -0.88
C ILE A 72 5.06 1.75 -1.82
N GLY A 73 4.48 1.84 -3.01
CA GLY A 73 4.82 2.82 -4.04
C GLY A 73 3.72 3.86 -4.21
N ASN A 74 4.10 5.04 -4.73
CA ASN A 74 3.19 6.15 -5.03
C ASN A 74 3.44 6.71 -6.44
N ASP A 75 3.98 5.87 -7.32
CA ASP A 75 4.35 6.14 -8.71
C ASP A 75 3.64 5.17 -9.66
N GLY A 76 2.56 4.54 -9.19
CA GLY A 76 1.72 3.68 -10.01
C GLY A 76 1.04 4.50 -11.10
N GLU A 77 1.45 4.29 -12.35
CA GLU A 77 0.65 4.67 -13.53
C GLU A 77 -0.64 3.84 -13.60
#